data_AF-A0A6P1KYY2-F1
#
_entry.id   AF-A0A6P1KYY2-F1
#
_cell.length_a   1.000
_cell.length_b   1.000
_cell.length_c   1.000
_cell.angle_alpha   90.00
_cell.angle_beta   90.00
_cell.angle_gamma   90.00
#
_symmetry.space_group_name_H-M   'P 1'
#
loop_
_entity.id
_entity.type
_entity.pdbx_description
1 polymer ?
#
loop_
_entity_poly.entity_id
_entity_poly.type
_entity_poly.pdbx_seq_one_letter_code
_entity_poly.pdbx_strand_id
1 'polypeptide(L)'
;MARQRSIFSFVLVLLATFLMSCGGPSASVTPPTYTATQLERIQAYVPEIQAVRDRSDELKTLIQKGDWINVRNFIHGPITEARLHLTYVTSNLLPKDQPAARQITRDLFNDLVKLDKATSASNPLVALNQSQAAFTDIDKFLDLLPKKEEG
;
A
#
# COMPACT_ATOMS: atom_id res chain seq x y z
N MET A 1 -21.10 -26.19 58.27
CA MET A 1 -21.35 -26.73 56.90
C MET A 1 -22.22 -25.81 56.01
N ALA A 2 -22.23 -24.48 56.20
CA ALA A 2 -23.01 -23.55 55.35
C ALA A 2 -22.12 -22.60 54.49
N ARG A 3 -20.84 -22.42 54.85
CA ARG A 3 -19.93 -21.46 54.21
C ARG A 3 -19.17 -22.00 52.99
N GLN A 4 -18.95 -23.31 52.91
CA GLN A 4 -18.27 -23.97 51.78
C GLN A 4 -19.19 -24.18 50.57
N ARG A 5 -20.51 -24.36 50.78
CA ARG A 5 -21.48 -24.55 49.68
C ARG A 5 -21.58 -23.33 48.77
N SER A 6 -21.36 -22.12 49.30
CA SER A 6 -21.42 -20.87 48.54
C SER A 6 -20.22 -20.67 47.62
N ILE A 7 -19.02 -21.08 48.05
CA ILE A 7 -17.78 -20.93 47.27
C ILE A 7 -17.78 -21.86 46.06
N PHE A 8 -18.22 -23.11 46.23
CA PHE A 8 -18.35 -24.04 45.11
C PHE A 8 -19.39 -23.58 44.08
N SER A 9 -20.48 -22.93 44.52
CA SER A 9 -21.48 -22.36 43.61
C SER A 9 -20.93 -21.18 42.81
N PHE A 10 -20.08 -20.34 43.41
CA PHE A 10 -19.47 -19.20 42.73
C PHE A 10 -18.44 -19.62 41.68
N VAL A 11 -17.63 -20.64 41.97
CA VAL A 11 -16.62 -21.19 41.03
C VAL A 11 -17.30 -21.87 39.83
N LEU A 12 -18.42 -22.57 40.06
CA LEU A 12 -19.20 -23.21 38.98
C LEU A 12 -19.84 -22.19 38.02
N VAL A 13 -20.34 -21.07 38.53
CA VAL A 13 -20.90 -19.99 37.69
C VAL A 13 -19.81 -19.31 36.85
N LEU A 14 -18.62 -19.08 37.42
CA LEU A 14 -17.48 -18.51 36.69
C LEU A 14 -16.94 -19.44 35.60
N LEU A 15 -16.92 -20.76 35.83
CA LEU A 15 -16.52 -21.72 34.80
C LEU A 15 -17.54 -21.80 33.66
N ALA A 16 -18.83 -21.69 33.95
CA ALA A 16 -19.88 -21.74 32.93
C ALA A 16 -19.86 -20.52 31.98
N THR A 17 -19.48 -19.33 32.47
CA THR A 17 -19.37 -18.13 31.61
C THR A 17 -18.14 -18.14 30.71
N PHE A 18 -17.03 -18.79 31.13
CA PHE A 18 -15.85 -18.97 30.28
C PHE A 18 -16.04 -20.00 29.16
N LEU A 19 -16.91 -20.99 29.35
CA LEU A 19 -17.16 -22.05 28.35
C LEU A 19 -18.07 -21.61 27.19
N MET A 20 -18.89 -20.58 27.37
CA MET A 20 -19.77 -20.05 26.31
C MET A 20 -19.07 -19.06 25.35
N SER A 21 -17.79 -18.72 25.58
CA SER A 21 -17.09 -17.64 24.86
C SER A 21 -16.09 -18.08 23.78
N CYS A 22 -16.12 -19.33 23.31
CA CYS A 22 -15.23 -19.79 22.22
C CYS A 22 -15.94 -20.45 21.02
N GLY A 23 -17.25 -20.25 20.88
CA GLY A 23 -18.01 -20.64 19.69
C GLY A 23 -18.17 -19.49 18.72
N GLY A 24 -17.08 -18.85 18.27
CA GLY A 24 -17.16 -17.92 17.15
C GLY A 24 -17.70 -18.68 15.93
N PRO A 25 -18.62 -18.12 15.13
CA PRO A 25 -19.15 -18.81 13.96
C PRO A 25 -18.00 -19.16 13.02
N SER A 26 -17.72 -20.46 12.90
CA SER A 26 -16.89 -21.03 11.84
C SER A 26 -17.64 -20.92 10.52
N ALA A 27 -17.90 -19.68 10.08
CA ALA A 27 -18.34 -19.43 8.73
C ALA A 27 -17.21 -19.90 7.81
N SER A 28 -17.51 -20.81 6.89
CA SER A 28 -16.57 -21.20 5.85
C SER A 28 -16.16 -19.90 5.14
N VAL A 29 -14.92 -19.47 5.33
CA VAL A 29 -14.44 -18.20 4.79
C VAL A 29 -14.33 -18.40 3.29
N THR A 30 -15.35 -17.95 2.56
CA THR A 30 -15.26 -17.80 1.11
C THR A 30 -14.00 -16.98 0.82
N PRO A 31 -13.13 -17.38 -0.12
CA PRO A 31 -11.95 -16.61 -0.45
C PRO A 31 -12.36 -15.15 -0.70
N PRO A 32 -11.70 -14.17 -0.07
CA PRO A 32 -12.12 -12.78 -0.18
C PRO A 32 -12.01 -12.34 -1.64
N THR A 33 -13.13 -11.93 -2.22
CA THR A 33 -13.21 -11.35 -3.56
C THR A 33 -13.40 -9.84 -3.45
N TYR A 34 -13.10 -9.13 -4.53
CA TYR A 34 -13.31 -7.69 -4.58
C TYR A 34 -14.81 -7.34 -4.60
N THR A 35 -15.20 -6.39 -3.76
CA THR A 35 -16.54 -5.76 -3.85
C THR A 35 -16.56 -4.74 -5.00
N ALA A 36 -17.76 -4.47 -5.54
CA ALA A 36 -17.93 -3.45 -6.57
C ALA A 36 -17.39 -2.06 -6.13
N THR A 37 -17.62 -1.68 -4.87
CA THR A 37 -17.10 -0.43 -4.32
C THR A 37 -15.57 -0.41 -4.25
N GLN A 38 -14.92 -1.52 -3.89
CA GLN A 38 -13.45 -1.59 -3.92
C GLN A 38 -12.92 -1.43 -5.34
N LEU A 39 -13.52 -2.12 -6.32
CA LEU A 39 -13.12 -2.01 -7.73
C LEU A 39 -13.29 -0.58 -8.25
N GLU A 40 -14.41 0.08 -7.94
CA GLU A 40 -14.66 1.48 -8.30
C GLU A 40 -13.58 2.41 -7.72
N ARG A 41 -13.23 2.23 -6.44
CA ARG A 41 -12.18 3.03 -5.79
C ARG A 41 -10.80 2.79 -6.40
N ILE A 42 -10.47 1.54 -6.73
CA ILE A 42 -9.22 1.21 -7.40
C ILE A 42 -9.20 1.89 -8.78
N GLN A 43 -10.24 1.71 -9.59
CA GLN A 43 -10.34 2.26 -10.94
C GLN A 43 -10.35 3.80 -10.97
N ALA A 44 -10.82 4.46 -9.92
CA ALA A 44 -10.79 5.92 -9.81
C ALA A 44 -9.36 6.50 -9.71
N TYR A 45 -8.41 5.77 -9.12
CA TYR A 45 -7.07 6.28 -8.83
C TYR A 45 -5.97 5.69 -9.70
N VAL A 46 -6.19 4.51 -10.30
CA VAL A 46 -5.20 3.87 -11.19
C VAL A 46 -4.81 4.75 -12.39
N PRO A 47 -5.74 5.46 -13.07
CA PRO A 47 -5.38 6.36 -14.17
C PRO A 47 -4.42 7.47 -13.75
N GLU A 48 -4.57 8.02 -12.53
CA GLU A 48 -3.70 9.09 -12.01
C GLU A 48 -2.28 8.56 -11.73
N ILE A 49 -2.17 7.33 -11.22
CA ILE A 49 -0.87 6.65 -11.06
C ILE A 49 -0.23 6.41 -12.43
N GLN A 50 -1.01 5.92 -13.40
CA GLN A 50 -0.53 5.66 -14.76
C GLN A 50 -0.06 6.94 -15.45
N ALA A 51 -0.79 8.04 -15.31
CA ALA A 51 -0.42 9.33 -15.90
C ALA A 51 0.97 9.82 -15.44
N VAL A 52 1.31 9.59 -14.15
CA VAL A 52 2.65 9.90 -13.63
C VAL A 52 3.69 8.89 -14.13
N ARG A 53 3.32 7.60 -14.22
CA ARG A 53 4.19 6.55 -14.76
C ARG A 53 4.59 6.82 -16.21
N ASP A 54 3.66 7.28 -17.04
CA ASP A 54 3.88 7.58 -18.46
C ASP A 54 4.83 8.76 -18.68
N ARG A 55 5.03 9.59 -17.64
CA ARG A 55 5.96 10.72 -17.64
C ARG A 55 7.37 10.33 -17.17
N SER A 56 7.70 9.03 -17.12
CA SER A 56 9.04 8.58 -16.70
C SER A 56 10.17 9.13 -17.57
N ASP A 57 9.92 9.23 -18.89
CA ASP A 57 10.90 9.76 -19.84
C ASP A 57 11.08 11.28 -19.71
N GLU A 58 10.06 12.01 -19.25
CA GLU A 58 10.18 13.43 -18.90
C GLU A 58 11.20 13.60 -17.77
N LEU A 59 11.03 12.88 -16.66
CA LEU A 59 11.95 12.97 -15.52
C LEU A 59 13.37 12.56 -15.91
N LYS A 60 13.52 11.48 -16.69
CA LYS A 60 14.81 11.05 -17.23
C LYS A 60 15.47 12.16 -18.05
N THR A 61 14.72 12.81 -18.93
CA THR A 61 15.20 13.91 -19.76
C THR A 61 15.64 15.11 -18.91
N LEU A 62 14.87 15.47 -17.87
CA LEU A 62 15.21 16.55 -16.94
C LEU A 62 16.54 16.26 -16.21
N ILE A 63 16.73 15.02 -15.73
CA ILE A 63 17.97 14.59 -15.06
C ILE A 63 19.15 14.65 -16.03
N GLN A 64 18.99 14.15 -17.26
CA GLN A 64 20.05 14.18 -18.28
C GLN A 64 20.47 15.60 -18.67
N LYS A 65 19.53 16.55 -18.66
CA LYS A 65 19.79 17.97 -18.90
C LYS A 65 20.39 18.69 -17.68
N GLY A 66 20.43 18.05 -16.51
CA GLY A 66 20.84 18.68 -15.26
C GLY A 66 19.87 19.77 -14.79
N ASP A 67 18.59 19.68 -15.20
CA ASP A 67 17.55 20.65 -14.81
C ASP A 67 17.02 20.33 -13.41
N TRP A 68 17.87 20.52 -12.40
CA TRP A 68 17.62 20.08 -11.03
C TRP A 68 16.42 20.77 -10.37
N ILE A 69 16.05 21.97 -10.83
CA ILE A 69 14.85 22.66 -10.35
C ILE A 69 13.61 21.87 -10.79
N ASN A 70 13.51 21.54 -12.08
CA ASN A 70 12.36 20.80 -12.59
C ASN A 70 12.36 19.34 -12.15
N VAL A 71 13.53 18.71 -11.94
CA VAL A 71 13.60 17.39 -11.29
C VAL A 71 12.96 17.43 -9.89
N ARG A 72 13.31 18.40 -9.04
CA ARG A 72 12.67 18.53 -7.71
C ARG A 72 11.18 18.83 -7.81
N ASN A 73 10.77 19.72 -8.71
CA ASN A 73 9.35 20.01 -8.93
C ASN A 73 8.56 18.75 -9.32
N PHE A 74 9.16 17.88 -10.14
CA PHE A 74 8.55 16.61 -10.52
C PHE A 74 8.39 15.65 -9.33
N ILE A 75 9.40 15.56 -8.46
CA ILE A 75 9.38 14.70 -7.25
C ILE A 75 8.31 15.16 -6.25
N HIS A 76 8.28 16.47 -5.96
CA HIS A 76 7.40 17.04 -4.93
C HIS A 76 6.00 17.40 -5.45
N GLY A 77 5.77 17.31 -6.76
CA GLY A 77 4.45 17.48 -7.38
C GLY A 77 3.90 16.13 -7.87
N PRO A 78 4.03 15.82 -9.18
CA PRO A 78 3.46 14.61 -9.79
C PRO A 78 3.70 13.31 -9.02
N ILE A 79 4.94 13.04 -8.61
CA ILE A 79 5.27 11.78 -7.92
C ILE A 79 4.64 11.71 -6.53
N THR A 80 4.62 12.84 -5.81
CA THR A 80 4.03 12.90 -4.47
C THR A 80 2.53 12.67 -4.53
N GLU A 81 1.86 13.17 -5.57
CA GLU A 81 0.45 12.89 -5.88
C GLU A 81 0.23 11.40 -6.21
N ALA A 82 1.05 10.80 -7.08
CA ALA A 82 0.99 9.35 -7.34
C ALA A 82 1.13 8.51 -6.06
N ARG A 83 2.03 8.88 -5.14
CA ARG A 83 2.21 8.21 -3.85
C ARG A 83 0.96 8.27 -2.97
N LEU A 84 0.21 9.36 -3.03
CA LEU A 84 -1.07 9.48 -2.35
C LEU A 84 -2.08 8.48 -2.94
N HIS A 85 -2.18 8.43 -4.27
CA HIS A 85 -3.06 7.49 -4.97
C HIS A 85 -2.70 6.02 -4.71
N LEU A 86 -1.42 5.67 -4.70
CA LEU A 86 -0.92 4.34 -4.31
C LEU A 86 -1.44 3.94 -2.93
N THR A 87 -1.46 4.87 -1.97
CA THR A 87 -1.97 4.64 -0.62
C THR A 87 -3.49 4.40 -0.61
N TYR A 88 -4.24 5.18 -1.39
CA TYR A 88 -5.70 4.98 -1.54
C TYR A 88 -6.06 3.68 -2.23
N VAL A 89 -5.31 3.26 -3.24
CA VAL A 89 -5.51 1.96 -3.89
C VAL A 89 -5.18 0.83 -2.91
N THR A 90 -4.06 0.93 -2.19
CA THR A 90 -3.61 -0.07 -1.22
C THR A 90 -4.65 -0.42 -0.17
N SER A 91 -5.41 0.57 0.35
CA SER A 91 -6.44 0.32 1.35
C SER A 91 -7.66 -0.42 0.82
N ASN A 92 -7.86 -0.41 -0.51
CA ASN A 92 -8.97 -1.08 -1.18
C ASN A 92 -8.61 -2.47 -1.72
N LEU A 93 -7.32 -2.85 -1.71
CA LEU A 93 -6.87 -4.20 -2.07
C LEU A 93 -7.37 -5.27 -1.09
N LEU A 94 -7.41 -6.53 -1.55
CA LEU A 94 -7.68 -7.66 -0.68
C LEU A 94 -6.64 -7.75 0.45
N PRO A 95 -7.02 -8.18 1.66
CA PRO A 95 -6.11 -8.21 2.81
C PRO A 95 -4.77 -8.94 2.56
N LYS A 96 -4.77 -9.95 1.68
CA LYS A 96 -3.57 -10.70 1.29
C LYS A 96 -2.57 -9.87 0.47
N ASP A 97 -3.02 -8.89 -0.29
CA ASP A 97 -2.20 -8.12 -1.24
C ASP A 97 -1.72 -6.79 -0.62
N GLN A 98 -2.42 -6.29 0.40
CA GLN A 98 -2.06 -5.03 1.06
C GLN A 98 -0.63 -5.00 1.64
N PRO A 99 -0.09 -6.07 2.27
CA PRO A 99 1.28 -6.05 2.79
C PRO A 99 2.32 -5.83 1.68
N ALA A 100 2.14 -6.49 0.53
CA ALA A 100 3.01 -6.33 -0.63
C ALA A 100 2.91 -4.92 -1.22
N ALA A 101 1.69 -4.41 -1.43
CA ALA A 101 1.45 -3.04 -1.89
C ALA A 101 2.08 -1.97 -0.98
N ARG A 102 1.97 -2.15 0.34
CA ARG A 102 2.60 -1.26 1.33
C ARG A 102 4.12 -1.33 1.27
N GLN A 103 4.69 -2.51 1.03
CA GLN A 103 6.14 -2.66 0.90
C GLN A 103 6.64 -1.93 -0.36
N ILE A 104 5.99 -2.15 -1.50
CA ILE A 104 6.32 -1.46 -2.76
C ILE A 104 6.22 0.07 -2.58
N THR A 105 5.18 0.58 -1.92
CA THR A 105 5.02 2.02 -1.65
C THR A 105 6.13 2.57 -0.74
N ARG A 106 6.64 1.78 0.20
CA ARG A 106 7.79 2.15 1.04
C ARG A 106 9.09 2.17 0.25
N ASP A 107 9.30 1.19 -0.62
CA ASP A 107 10.51 1.10 -1.44
C ASP A 107 10.57 2.27 -2.44
N LEU A 108 9.44 2.59 -3.09
CA LEU A 108 9.27 3.79 -3.88
C LEU A 108 9.67 5.04 -3.09
N PHE A 109 9.12 5.21 -1.87
CA PHE A 109 9.45 6.38 -1.06
C PHE A 109 10.94 6.47 -0.71
N ASN A 110 11.58 5.35 -0.40
CA ASN A 110 13.01 5.30 -0.11
C ASN A 110 13.85 5.72 -1.33
N ASP A 111 13.47 5.28 -2.53
CA ASP A 111 14.17 5.64 -3.76
C ASP A 111 13.95 7.09 -4.14
N LEU A 112 12.77 7.65 -3.87
CA LEU A 112 12.52 9.09 -4.02
C LEU A 112 13.36 9.96 -3.07
N VAL A 113 13.54 9.53 -1.82
CA VAL A 113 14.44 10.22 -0.88
C VAL A 113 15.88 10.21 -1.40
N LYS A 114 16.35 9.08 -1.94
CA LYS A 114 17.70 9.00 -2.53
C LYS A 114 17.81 9.85 -3.80
N LEU A 115 16.77 9.88 -4.63
CA LEU A 115 16.69 10.72 -5.82
C LEU A 115 16.74 12.22 -5.47
N ASP A 116 15.97 12.66 -4.47
CA ASP A 116 15.97 14.05 -4.00
C ASP A 116 17.34 14.46 -3.44
N LYS A 117 18.00 13.56 -2.68
CA LYS A 117 19.38 13.74 -2.24
C LYS A 117 20.37 13.84 -3.40
N ALA A 118 20.24 12.98 -4.41
CA ALA A 118 21.10 13.01 -5.59
C ALA A 118 20.90 14.29 -6.42
N THR A 119 19.66 14.76 -6.50
CA THR A 119 19.30 16.02 -7.16
C THR A 119 19.90 17.22 -6.42
N SER A 120 19.85 17.23 -5.09
CA SER A 120 20.50 18.25 -4.25
C SER A 120 22.03 18.26 -4.42
N ALA A 121 22.62 17.08 -4.64
CA ALA A 121 24.05 16.93 -4.91
C ALA A 121 24.44 17.09 -6.39
N SER A 122 23.48 17.40 -7.29
CA SER A 122 23.69 17.48 -8.73
C SER A 122 24.38 16.24 -9.33
N ASN A 123 24.03 15.06 -8.85
CA ASN A 123 24.65 13.79 -9.27
C ASN A 123 23.75 13.04 -10.27
N PRO A 124 23.98 13.16 -11.59
CA PRO A 124 23.10 12.59 -12.61
C PRO A 124 23.09 11.07 -12.62
N LEU A 125 24.23 10.42 -12.35
CA LEU A 125 24.30 8.96 -12.34
C LEU A 125 23.42 8.37 -11.24
N VAL A 126 23.55 8.90 -10.02
CA VAL A 126 22.72 8.43 -8.91
C VAL A 126 21.25 8.81 -9.14
N ALA A 127 20.97 10.02 -9.61
CA ALA A 127 19.60 10.45 -9.91
C ALA A 127 18.92 9.54 -10.94
N LEU A 128 19.59 9.19 -12.05
CA LEU A 128 19.03 8.27 -13.06
C LEU A 128 18.75 6.88 -12.49
N ASN A 129 19.66 6.34 -11.70
CA ASN A 129 19.48 5.02 -11.09
C ASN A 129 18.29 5.01 -10.12
N GLN A 130 18.16 6.05 -9.29
CA GLN A 130 17.06 6.14 -8.33
C GLN A 130 15.72 6.47 -8.99
N SER A 131 15.70 7.27 -10.07
CA SER A 131 14.48 7.49 -10.85
C SER A 131 14.00 6.20 -11.51
N GLN A 132 14.91 5.40 -12.06
CA GLN A 132 14.57 4.10 -12.65
C GLN A 132 14.00 3.15 -11.60
N ALA A 133 14.60 3.09 -10.41
CA ALA A 133 14.12 2.27 -9.31
C ALA A 133 12.71 2.69 -8.86
N ALA A 134 12.47 3.99 -8.68
CA ALA A 134 11.16 4.54 -8.35
C ALA A 134 10.08 4.15 -9.39
N PHE A 135 10.33 4.30 -10.69
CA PHE A 135 9.35 3.88 -11.71
C PHE A 135 9.16 2.36 -11.78
N THR A 136 10.21 1.60 -11.47
CA THR A 136 10.10 0.13 -11.36
C THR A 136 9.18 -0.28 -10.21
N ASP A 137 9.19 0.45 -9.10
CA ASP A 137 8.26 0.19 -8.00
C ASP A 137 6.82 0.58 -8.35
N ILE A 138 6.62 1.64 -9.14
CA ILE A 138 5.29 1.95 -9.70
C ILE A 138 4.81 0.81 -10.62
N ASP A 139 5.67 0.28 -11.49
CA ASP A 139 5.33 -0.86 -12.35
C ASP A 139 4.93 -2.10 -11.53
N LYS A 140 5.73 -2.47 -10.52
CA LYS A 140 5.40 -3.58 -9.61
C LYS A 140 4.06 -3.38 -8.91
N PHE A 141 3.73 -2.13 -8.55
CA PHE A 141 2.45 -1.85 -7.92
C PHE A 141 1.30 -2.05 -8.89
N LEU A 142 1.43 -1.56 -10.13
CA LEU A 142 0.41 -1.72 -11.17
C LEU A 142 0.19 -3.20 -11.52
N ASP A 143 1.26 -3.99 -11.55
CA ASP A 143 1.20 -5.45 -11.78
C ASP A 143 0.48 -6.22 -10.67
N LEU A 144 0.41 -5.67 -9.46
CA LEU A 144 -0.31 -6.25 -8.31
C LEU A 144 -1.83 -6.07 -8.41
N LEU A 145 -2.30 -5.15 -9.26
CA LEU A 145 -3.71 -4.78 -9.31
C LEU A 145 -4.58 -5.90 -9.91
N PRO A 146 -5.84 -6.02 -9.47
CA PRO A 146 -6.76 -6.98 -10.06
C PRO A 146 -6.90 -6.71 -11.56
N LYS A 147 -6.74 -7.76 -12.36
CA LYS A 147 -6.97 -7.67 -13.79
C LYS A 147 -8.45 -7.50 -14.07
N LYS A 148 -8.77 -6.84 -15.17
CA LYS A 148 -10.14 -6.49 -15.59
C LYS A 148 -11.10 -7.69 -15.71
N GLU A 149 -10.58 -8.92 -15.67
CA GLU A 149 -11.33 -10.18 -15.79
C GLU A 149 -11.66 -10.87 -14.45
N GLU A 150 -11.28 -10.30 -13.30
CA GLU A 150 -11.56 -10.88 -11.97
C GLU A 150 -12.91 -10.45 -11.37
N GLY A 151 -13.88 -10.08 -12.22
CA GLY A 151 -15.23 -9.64 -11.85
C GLY A 151 -16.32 -10.64 -12.22
#